data_AF-A0A928F1X1-F1
#
_entry.id   AF-A0A928F1X1-F1
#
_cell.length_a   1.000
_cell.length_b   1.000
_cell.length_c   1.000
_cell.angle_alpha   90.00
_cell.angle_beta   90.00
_cell.angle_gamma   90.00
#
_symmetry.space_group_name_H-M   'P 1'
#
loop_
_entity.id
_entity.type
_entity.pdbx_description
1 polymer ?
#
loop_
_entity_poly.entity_id
_entity_poly.type
_entity_poly.pdbx_seq_one_letter_code
_entity_poly.pdbx_strand_id
1 'polypeptide(L)'
;MKINLKNNGFLKHAELFQKAVCDRISAEFTKQGMTVELQIDKAIPHEESFLIRGEADSWSIIGSDELGLYFGIGKFLHTAKWNENGFIPEATNGVVAPECQFRAMYFATHFYNFYHAGTAQAFKEYVDDMLLWGYNTILSIIPVIINT
;
A
#
# COMPACT_ATOMS: atom_id res chain seq x y z
N MET A 1 5.37 18.00 6.62
CA MET A 1 6.63 17.18 6.62
C MET A 1 7.32 17.23 5.26
N LYS A 2 8.66 17.21 5.18
CA LYS A 2 9.37 17.06 3.89
C LYS A 2 9.88 15.63 3.70
N ILE A 3 9.63 15.04 2.53
CA ILE A 3 9.98 13.65 2.22
C ILE A 3 10.74 13.57 0.90
N ASN A 4 11.89 12.90 0.92
CA ASN A 4 12.67 12.54 -0.27
C ASN A 4 12.34 11.10 -0.68
N LEU A 5 11.33 10.95 -1.53
CA LEU A 5 10.90 9.64 -2.03
C LEU A 5 11.76 9.20 -3.21
N LYS A 6 12.63 8.21 -2.99
CA LYS A 6 13.36 7.53 -4.05
C LYS A 6 12.54 6.35 -4.56
N ASN A 7 11.83 6.55 -5.66
CA ASN A 7 10.91 5.55 -6.19
C ASN A 7 11.57 4.44 -7.03
N ASN A 8 12.83 4.59 -7.46
CA ASN A 8 13.57 3.60 -8.26
C ASN A 8 12.78 3.03 -9.48
N GLY A 9 11.90 3.84 -10.08
CA GLY A 9 11.05 3.43 -11.21
C GLY A 9 9.69 2.84 -10.84
N PHE A 10 9.41 2.61 -9.55
CA PHE A 10 8.12 2.14 -9.02
C PHE A 10 7.10 3.28 -8.91
N LEU A 11 6.68 3.82 -10.06
CA LEU A 11 5.84 5.02 -10.13
C LEU A 11 4.48 4.85 -9.43
N LYS A 12 3.79 3.73 -9.65
CA LYS A 12 2.48 3.47 -9.05
C LYS A 12 2.56 3.30 -7.52
N HIS A 13 3.58 2.60 -7.04
CA HIS A 13 3.87 2.49 -5.61
C HIS A 13 4.15 3.85 -4.98
N ALA A 14 4.93 4.69 -5.67
CA ALA A 14 5.23 6.03 -5.22
C ALA A 14 4.00 6.95 -5.20
N GLU A 15 3.15 6.91 -6.22
CA GLU A 15 1.87 7.63 -6.26
C GLU A 15 0.98 7.25 -5.09
N LEU A 16 0.85 5.94 -4.81
CA LEU A 16 0.03 5.46 -3.71
C LEU A 16 0.61 5.84 -2.34
N PHE A 17 1.94 5.76 -2.16
CA PHE A 17 2.62 6.28 -0.97
C PHE A 17 2.33 7.77 -0.76
N GLN A 18 2.51 8.57 -1.82
CA GLN A 18 2.29 10.02 -1.77
C GLN A 18 0.87 10.36 -1.38
N LYS A 19 -0.11 9.73 -2.05
CA LYS A 19 -1.53 9.89 -1.74
C LYS A 19 -1.80 9.55 -0.27
N ALA A 20 -1.38 8.38 0.19
CA ALA A 20 -1.66 7.91 1.55
C ALA A 20 -1.00 8.77 2.65
N VAL A 21 0.10 9.47 2.35
CA VAL A 21 0.68 10.47 3.25
C VAL A 21 -0.13 11.77 3.21
N CYS A 22 -0.42 12.29 2.00
CA CYS A 22 -1.14 13.55 1.80
C CYS A 22 -2.58 13.51 2.33
N ASP A 23 -3.21 12.33 2.35
CA ASP A 23 -4.53 12.12 2.93
C ASP A 23 -4.54 12.29 4.47
N ARG A 24 -3.37 12.19 5.12
CA ARG A 24 -3.23 12.27 6.59
C ARG A 24 -2.61 13.58 7.07
N ILE A 25 -1.62 14.11 6.34
CA ILE A 25 -0.86 15.30 6.73
C ILE A 25 -0.50 16.16 5.51
N SER A 26 -0.19 17.43 5.75
CA SER A 26 0.47 18.27 4.74
C SER A 26 1.93 17.85 4.58
N ALA A 27 2.25 17.25 3.43
CA ALA A 27 3.59 16.79 3.08
C ALA A 27 4.10 17.42 1.79
N GLU A 28 5.40 17.70 1.75
CA GLU A 28 6.12 18.24 0.60
C GLU A 28 7.12 17.18 0.11
N PHE A 29 7.00 16.74 -1.13
CA PHE A 29 7.90 15.75 -1.72
C PHE A 29 9.05 16.46 -2.44
N THR A 30 10.24 16.43 -1.84
CA THR A 30 11.42 17.18 -2.29
C THR A 30 12.70 16.39 -2.09
N LYS A 31 13.82 16.83 -2.67
CA LYS A 31 15.14 16.20 -2.42
C LYS A 31 15.68 16.44 -1.00
N GLN A 32 15.05 17.28 -0.20
CA GLN A 32 15.41 17.55 1.19
C GLN A 32 14.36 16.96 2.14
N GLY A 33 14.79 16.27 3.20
CA GLY A 33 13.90 15.69 4.22
C GLY A 33 14.16 14.21 4.46
N MET A 34 13.22 13.56 5.14
CA MET A 34 13.29 12.12 5.42
C MET A 34 13.31 11.35 4.10
N THR A 35 14.35 10.56 3.87
CA THR A 35 14.47 9.71 2.70
C THR A 35 13.67 8.44 2.90
N VAL A 36 12.81 8.12 1.94
CA VAL A 36 12.12 6.84 1.85
C VAL A 36 12.46 6.25 0.49
N GLU A 37 13.04 5.07 0.48
CA GLU A 37 13.48 4.38 -0.72
C GLU A 37 12.65 3.13 -0.96
N LEU A 38 12.11 3.01 -2.18
CA LEU A 38 11.31 1.87 -2.60
C LEU A 38 12.20 0.90 -3.40
N GLN A 39 12.18 -0.38 -3.04
CA GLN A 39 13.00 -1.39 -3.69
C GLN A 39 12.25 -2.71 -3.83
N ILE A 40 12.66 -3.50 -4.82
CA ILE A 40 12.32 -4.92 -4.91
C ILE A 40 13.62 -5.70 -4.89
N ASP A 41 13.71 -6.71 -4.03
CA ASP A 41 14.82 -7.64 -3.93
C ASP A 41 14.30 -9.08 -3.98
N LYS A 42 14.56 -9.76 -5.10
CA LYS A 42 14.16 -11.16 -5.32
C LYS A 42 14.90 -12.17 -4.43
N ALA A 43 15.91 -11.73 -3.67
CA ALA A 43 16.57 -12.56 -2.67
C ALA A 43 15.79 -12.63 -1.34
N ILE A 44 14.81 -11.75 -1.12
CA ILE A 44 13.91 -11.85 0.04
C ILE A 44 13.06 -13.13 -0.11
N PRO A 45 13.00 -14.00 0.90
CA PRO A 45 12.28 -15.26 0.83
C PRO A 45 10.76 -15.07 0.91
N HIS A 46 10.02 -15.96 0.27
CA HIS A 46 8.55 -15.99 0.18
C HIS A 46 7.95 -14.88 -0.68
N GLU A 47 6.95 -15.24 -1.49
CA GLU A 47 6.19 -14.28 -2.29
C GLU A 47 5.42 -13.30 -1.40
N GLU A 48 5.21 -12.09 -1.92
CA GLU A 48 4.48 -11.00 -1.26
C GLU A 48 5.07 -10.57 0.10
N SER A 49 6.30 -10.97 0.39
CA SER A 49 7.00 -10.60 1.61
C SER A 49 7.68 -9.24 1.47
N PHE A 50 8.03 -8.65 2.60
CA PHE A 50 8.72 -7.37 2.63
C PHE A 50 9.60 -7.21 3.85
N LEU A 51 10.40 -6.16 3.81
CA LEU A 51 11.34 -5.76 4.85
C LEU A 51 11.39 -4.23 4.90
N ILE A 52 11.26 -3.68 6.10
CA ILE A 52 11.44 -2.25 6.36
C ILE A 52 12.70 -2.10 7.21
N ARG A 53 13.66 -1.34 6.71
CA ARG A 53 14.90 -0.99 7.42
C ARG A 53 15.11 0.50 7.39
N GLY A 54 15.80 1.01 8.39
CA GLY A 54 16.09 2.43 8.48
C GLY A 54 15.92 2.93 9.89
N GLU A 55 16.52 4.09 10.14
CA GLU A 55 16.43 4.80 11.39
C GLU A 55 16.50 6.31 11.10
N ALA A 56 15.88 7.11 11.96
CA ALA A 56 15.79 8.56 11.85
C ALA A 56 15.24 9.02 10.48
N ASP A 57 16.10 9.60 9.63
CA ASP A 57 15.72 10.27 8.38
C ASP A 57 16.01 9.43 7.13
N SER A 58 16.33 8.14 7.24
CA SER A 58 16.63 7.28 6.09
C SER A 58 16.00 5.90 6.22
N TRP A 59 15.02 5.63 5.37
CA TRP A 59 14.21 4.42 5.36
C TRP A 59 14.22 3.73 4.00
N SER A 60 14.18 2.40 4.02
CA SER A 60 14.05 1.54 2.85
C SER A 60 12.89 0.58 3.07
N ILE A 61 11.99 0.52 2.09
CA ILE A 61 10.87 -0.41 2.01
C ILE A 61 11.18 -1.34 0.85
N ILE A 62 11.43 -2.61 1.16
CA ILE A 62 11.93 -3.60 0.21
C ILE A 62 10.91 -4.74 0.13
N GLY A 63 10.30 -4.94 -1.05
CA GLY A 63 9.43 -6.09 -1.31
C GLY A 63 10.18 -7.25 -2.00
N SER A 64 9.71 -8.49 -1.84
CA SER A 64 10.15 -9.62 -2.68
C SER A 64 9.71 -9.47 -4.14
N ASP A 65 8.57 -8.82 -4.34
CA ASP A 65 7.89 -8.54 -5.60
C ASP A 65 7.03 -7.27 -5.46
N GLU A 66 6.24 -6.95 -6.49
CA GLU A 66 5.41 -5.74 -6.49
C GLU A 66 4.31 -5.74 -5.42
N LEU A 67 3.71 -6.90 -5.12
CA LEU A 67 2.67 -7.03 -4.10
C LEU A 67 3.27 -6.91 -2.71
N GLY A 68 4.44 -7.52 -2.49
CA GLY A 68 5.23 -7.35 -1.28
C GLY A 68 5.60 -5.88 -1.04
N LEU A 69 5.97 -5.14 -2.09
CA LEU A 69 6.27 -3.71 -1.96
C LEU A 69 5.04 -2.87 -1.57
N TYR A 70 3.85 -3.12 -2.15
CA TYR A 70 2.61 -2.45 -1.71
C TYR A 70 2.29 -2.76 -0.26
N PHE A 71 2.41 -4.04 0.13
CA PHE A 71 2.15 -4.45 1.50
C PHE A 71 3.15 -3.83 2.48
N GLY A 72 4.43 -3.76 2.11
CA GLY A 72 5.46 -3.09 2.89
C GLY A 72 5.23 -1.59 3.04
N ILE A 73 4.79 -0.89 1.98
CA ILE A 73 4.38 0.51 2.05
C ILE A 73 3.22 0.69 3.03
N GLY A 74 2.21 -0.15 2.93
CA GLY A 74 1.08 -0.09 3.81
C GLY A 74 1.46 -0.36 5.27
N LYS A 75 2.29 -1.37 5.54
CA LYS A 75 2.83 -1.63 6.88
C LYS A 75 3.59 -0.42 7.42
N PHE A 76 4.50 0.15 6.63
CA PHE A 76 5.28 1.33 6.98
C PHE A 76 4.40 2.50 7.41
N LEU A 77 3.28 2.73 6.73
CA LEU A 77 2.35 3.80 7.04
C LEU A 77 1.42 3.45 8.21
N HIS A 78 0.90 2.23 8.28
CA HIS A 78 -0.09 1.81 9.28
C HIS A 78 0.49 1.64 10.68
N THR A 79 1.77 1.29 10.81
CA THR A 79 2.42 1.16 12.12
C THR A 79 3.20 2.39 12.55
N ALA A 80 3.35 3.38 11.68
CA ALA A 80 4.00 4.64 12.04
C ALA A 80 3.20 5.39 13.13
N LYS A 81 3.94 6.10 13.99
CA LYS A 81 3.33 7.01 14.97
C LYS A 81 3.08 8.36 14.31
N TRP A 82 1.81 8.68 14.07
CA TRP A 82 1.39 9.91 13.40
C TRP A 82 1.15 11.05 14.39
N ASN A 83 1.44 12.27 13.94
CA ASN A 83 0.98 13.52 14.55
C ASN A 83 0.73 14.58 13.46
N GLU A 84 0.31 15.77 13.87
CA GLU A 84 -0.05 16.86 12.95
C GLU A 84 1.11 17.32 12.04
N ASN A 85 2.36 17.10 12.45
CA ASN A 85 3.55 17.59 11.76
C ASN A 85 4.23 16.53 10.89
N GLY A 86 3.90 15.25 11.06
CA GLY A 86 4.60 14.15 10.42
C GLY A 86 4.28 12.78 11.01
N PHE A 87 5.15 11.83 10.71
CA PHE A 87 5.07 10.49 11.27
C PHE A 87 6.46 9.93 11.53
N ILE A 88 6.55 9.04 12.51
CA ILE A 88 7.77 8.32 12.87
C ILE A 88 7.55 6.86 12.48
N PRO A 89 8.24 6.36 11.43
CA PRO A 89 8.14 4.97 11.02
C PRO A 89 8.80 4.01 12.00
N GLU A 90 8.55 2.73 11.80
CA GLU A 90 9.15 1.64 12.57
C GLU A 90 9.72 0.58 11.61
N ALA A 91 10.94 0.11 11.90
CA ALA A 91 11.56 -0.96 11.14
C ALA A 91 10.88 -2.30 11.47
N THR A 92 10.86 -3.23 10.52
CA THR A 92 10.39 -4.59 10.82
C THR A 92 11.50 -5.38 11.52
N ASN A 93 11.10 -6.28 12.41
CA ASN A 93 12.01 -7.26 12.98
C ASN A 93 12.25 -8.40 11.97
N GLY A 94 13.11 -8.14 10.99
CA GLY A 94 13.37 -9.08 9.89
C GLY A 94 12.33 -9.02 8.77
N VAL A 95 12.31 -10.07 7.96
CA VAL A 95 11.38 -10.21 6.83
C VAL A 95 9.99 -10.56 7.35
N VAL A 96 8.98 -9.88 6.82
CA VAL A 96 7.56 -10.13 7.12
C VAL A 96 6.94 -10.76 5.88
N ALA A 97 6.30 -11.91 6.05
CA ALA A 97 5.55 -12.60 5.01
C ALA A 97 4.07 -12.71 5.42
N PRO A 98 3.13 -12.72 4.46
CA PRO A 98 1.73 -12.97 4.77
C PRO A 98 1.55 -14.39 5.34
N GLU A 99 0.75 -14.52 6.39
CA GLU A 99 0.45 -15.82 7.00
C GLU A 99 -0.45 -16.71 6.12
N CYS A 100 -1.26 -16.09 5.26
CA CYS A 100 -2.16 -16.77 4.35
C CYS A 100 -1.91 -16.29 2.91
N GLN A 101 -1.81 -17.21 1.96
CA GLN A 101 -1.64 -16.89 0.54
C GLN A 101 -2.90 -16.29 -0.10
N PHE A 102 -4.07 -16.55 0.47
CA PHE A 102 -5.35 -16.08 -0.06
C PHE A 102 -5.95 -15.01 0.86
N ARG A 103 -5.92 -13.75 0.43
CA ARG A 103 -6.39 -12.60 1.21
C ARG A 103 -7.33 -11.79 0.32
N ALA A 104 -8.61 -12.12 0.40
CA ALA A 104 -9.61 -11.70 -0.56
C ALA A 104 -10.66 -10.76 0.04
N MET A 105 -11.15 -9.83 -0.79
CA MET A 105 -12.40 -9.11 -0.53
C MET A 105 -13.46 -9.56 -1.54
N TYR A 106 -14.66 -9.86 -1.04
CA TYR A 106 -15.79 -10.24 -1.88
C TYR A 106 -16.68 -9.03 -2.18
N PHE A 107 -16.68 -8.60 -3.44
CA PHE A 107 -17.50 -7.51 -3.95
C PHE A 107 -18.87 -8.07 -4.33
N ALA A 108 -19.78 -8.08 -3.36
CA ALA A 108 -21.11 -8.62 -3.55
C ALA A 108 -21.98 -7.62 -4.32
N THR A 109 -21.94 -7.59 -5.65
CA THR A 109 -22.59 -6.56 -6.50
C THR A 109 -24.11 -6.73 -6.62
N HIS A 110 -24.84 -6.49 -5.54
CA HIS A 110 -26.31 -6.60 -5.51
C HIS A 110 -26.91 -5.54 -4.58
N PHE A 111 -28.22 -5.31 -4.72
CA PHE A 111 -29.01 -4.41 -3.87
C PHE A 111 -28.51 -2.96 -3.76
N TYR A 112 -27.91 -2.40 -4.82
CA TYR A 112 -27.45 -1.00 -4.83
C TYR A 112 -26.49 -0.64 -3.68
N ASN A 113 -25.73 -1.63 -3.20
CA ASN A 113 -24.66 -1.37 -2.25
C ASN A 113 -23.47 -0.64 -2.91
N PHE A 114 -22.44 -0.33 -2.12
CA PHE A 114 -21.23 0.32 -2.61
C PHE A 114 -20.63 -0.39 -3.84
N TYR A 115 -20.61 -1.72 -3.84
CA TYR A 115 -20.07 -2.52 -4.94
C TYR A 115 -20.94 -2.52 -6.21
N HIS A 116 -22.19 -2.07 -6.14
CA HIS A 116 -23.07 -1.92 -7.30
C HIS A 116 -23.17 -0.46 -7.77
N ALA A 117 -23.23 0.50 -6.84
CA ALA A 117 -23.54 1.90 -7.11
C ALA A 117 -22.35 2.87 -6.96
N GLY A 118 -21.20 2.37 -6.51
CA GLY A 118 -19.98 3.18 -6.35
C GLY A 118 -19.47 3.73 -7.68
N THR A 119 -18.78 4.87 -7.61
CA THR A 119 -18.10 5.43 -8.79
C THR A 119 -16.78 4.69 -9.02
N ALA A 120 -16.30 4.65 -10.27
CA ALA A 120 -15.01 4.05 -10.60
C ALA A 120 -13.86 4.65 -9.76
N GLN A 121 -13.91 5.94 -9.44
CA GLN A 121 -12.96 6.60 -8.56
C GLN A 121 -13.00 6.06 -7.13
N ALA A 122 -14.20 5.92 -6.55
CA ALA A 122 -14.35 5.36 -5.21
C ALA A 122 -13.89 3.90 -5.13
N PHE A 123 -14.13 3.11 -6.19
CA PHE A 123 -13.57 1.76 -6.30
C PHE A 123 -12.05 1.76 -6.36
N LYS A 124 -11.45 2.67 -7.15
CA LYS A 124 -10.00 2.78 -7.23
C LYS A 124 -9.40 3.08 -5.86
N GLU A 125 -9.96 4.05 -5.13
CA GLU A 125 -9.52 4.41 -3.78
C GLU A 125 -9.63 3.23 -2.81
N TYR A 126 -10.73 2.48 -2.90
CA TYR A 126 -10.93 1.29 -2.07
C TYR A 126 -9.92 0.17 -2.38
N VAL A 127 -9.64 -0.08 -3.67
CA VAL A 127 -8.65 -1.09 -4.09
C VAL A 127 -7.23 -0.66 -3.76
N ASP A 128 -6.91 0.62 -3.91
CA ASP A 128 -5.65 1.21 -3.50
C ASP A 128 -5.40 0.98 -2.00
N ASP A 129 -6.39 1.24 -1.14
CA ASP A 129 -6.30 0.97 0.30
C ASP A 129 -6.16 -0.53 0.59
N MET A 130 -6.91 -1.38 -0.12
CA MET A 130 -6.79 -2.84 0.01
C MET A 130 -5.36 -3.34 -0.27
N LEU A 131 -4.69 -2.80 -1.29
CA LEU A 131 -3.28 -3.14 -1.59
C LEU A 131 -2.36 -2.77 -0.42
N LEU A 132 -2.57 -1.63 0.23
CA LEU A 132 -1.82 -1.22 1.43
C LEU A 132 -2.13 -2.11 2.64
N TRP A 133 -3.31 -2.72 2.71
CA TRP A 133 -3.62 -3.73 3.72
C TRP A 133 -3.11 -5.14 3.37
N GLY A 134 -2.50 -5.32 2.19
CA GLY A 134 -1.94 -6.58 1.74
C GLY A 134 -2.97 -7.54 1.14
N TYR A 135 -4.17 -7.10 0.80
CA TYR A 135 -5.11 -7.94 0.03
C TYR A 135 -4.55 -8.19 -1.38
N ASN A 136 -4.68 -9.42 -1.85
CA ASN A 136 -4.15 -9.84 -3.15
C ASN A 136 -5.22 -10.38 -4.10
N THR A 137 -6.46 -10.51 -3.63
CA THR A 137 -7.55 -11.08 -4.41
C THR A 137 -8.82 -10.25 -4.28
N ILE A 138 -9.50 -10.04 -5.42
CA ILE A 138 -10.86 -9.52 -5.46
C ILE A 138 -11.74 -10.62 -6.05
N LEU A 139 -12.77 -11.01 -5.29
CA LEU A 139 -13.84 -11.86 -5.80
C LEU A 139 -15.02 -10.98 -6.15
N SER A 140 -15.52 -11.07 -7.37
CA SER A 140 -16.71 -10.33 -7.79
C SER A 140 -17.72 -11.29 -8.38
N ILE A 141 -18.98 -11.11 -8.03
CA ILE A 141 -20.09 -11.72 -8.75
C ILE A 141 -20.56 -10.71 -9.79
N ILE A 142 -20.87 -11.14 -11.02
CA ILE A 142 -21.52 -10.27 -12.00
C ILE A 142 -22.89 -10.90 -12.25
N PRO A 143 -23.99 -10.32 -11.74
CA PRO A 143 -25.31 -10.86 -11.99
C PRO A 143 -25.64 -10.76 -13.48
N VAL A 144 -25.85 -11.91 -14.13
CA VAL A 144 -26.32 -11.98 -15.51
C VAL A 144 -27.84 -11.90 -15.49
N ILE A 145 -28.38 -10.75 -15.88
CA ILE A 145 -29.83 -10.60 -16.08
C ILE A 145 -30.16 -11.03 -17.50
N ILE A 146 -30.77 -12.21 -17.64
CA ILE A 146 -31.28 -12.70 -18.92
C ILE A 146 -32.74 -12.25 -19.03
N ASN A 147 -33.05 -11.43 -20.04
CA ASN A 147 -34.45 -11.15 -20.40
C ASN A 147 -35.01 -12.40 -21.09
N THR A 148 -35.75 -13.21 -20.34
CA THR A 148 -36.60 -14.28 -20.89
C THR A 148 -37.95 -13.74 -21.33
#